data_AF-A0A6M8WBH8-F1
#
_entry.id   AF-A0A6M8WBH8-F1
#
_cell.length_a   1.000
_cell.length_b   1.000
_cell.length_c   1.000
_cell.angle_alpha   90.00
_cell.angle_beta   90.00
_cell.angle_gamma   90.00
#
_symmetry.space_group_name_H-M   'P 1'
#
loop_
_entity.id
_entity.type
_entity.pdbx_description
1 polymer ?
#
loop_
_entity_poly.entity_id
_entity_poly.type
_entity_poly.pdbx_seq_one_letter_code
_entity_poly.pdbx_strand_id
1 'polypeptide(L)'
;MSSKHPIIAITGSSGAGTSTVKVAFEHIFYREGVNAAVLEGDSFHRFNRAEMKEAVAIAHKDCVPLSHFGPRANLLEELESLFHNYGETGTGKRRYYLHNKEEAAPWNQEPGTFTPWEDLPENTDLLFYEGLHGGVVCENVNVAQWVDLLVGVVPIVNLEWIQKIHRDTAARGYSAEAVTDTILRRMHDYVHYITPQFSRSDINFQRVPTVDTSNPFIARDIPTPDESFVVIRFRDPKSLDVDFPNLLSMIHDSFMSRRNTIVVPGGKMGFAMELVFAPLIESLLKKRQAAI
;
A
#
# COMPACT_ATOMS: atom_id res chain seq x y z
N MET A 1 -7.03 19.11 -4.94
CA MET A 1 -6.86 18.58 -3.58
C MET A 1 -7.93 19.19 -2.70
N SER A 2 -8.76 18.35 -2.08
CA SER A 2 -9.92 18.80 -1.31
C SER A 2 -9.45 19.34 0.04
N SER A 3 -9.75 20.59 0.32
CA SER A 3 -9.47 21.14 1.63
C SER A 3 -10.38 20.56 2.72
N LYS A 4 -11.58 20.10 2.36
CA LYS A 4 -12.61 19.64 3.32
C LYS A 4 -12.58 18.13 3.59
N HIS A 5 -12.18 17.34 2.59
CA HIS A 5 -12.18 15.87 2.65
C HIS A 5 -10.82 15.32 2.22
N PRO A 6 -9.80 15.42 3.09
CA PRO A 6 -8.46 14.99 2.75
C PRO A 6 -8.39 13.47 2.53
N ILE A 7 -7.54 13.07 1.59
CA ILE A 7 -7.30 11.68 1.20
C ILE A 7 -5.83 11.33 1.45
N ILE A 8 -5.60 10.33 2.28
CA ILE A 8 -4.29 9.71 2.51
C ILE A 8 -4.29 8.36 1.80
N ALA A 9 -3.30 8.14 0.93
CA ALA A 9 -3.18 6.87 0.22
C ALA A 9 -1.81 6.23 0.47
N ILE A 10 -1.84 4.98 0.90
CA ILE A 10 -0.69 4.11 0.99
C ILE A 10 -0.68 3.23 -0.26
N THR A 11 0.39 3.35 -1.05
CA THR A 11 0.65 2.46 -2.18
C THR A 11 1.87 1.58 -1.91
N GLY A 12 1.75 0.28 -2.14
CA GLY A 12 2.83 -0.63 -1.83
C GLY A 12 2.55 -2.05 -2.25
N SER A 13 3.60 -2.86 -2.40
CA SER A 13 3.47 -4.27 -2.71
C SER A 13 3.09 -5.08 -1.45
N SER A 14 2.16 -6.01 -1.58
CA SER A 14 1.78 -6.93 -0.51
C SER A 14 3.01 -7.62 0.12
N GLY A 15 3.24 -7.41 1.43
CA GLY A 15 4.42 -7.90 2.17
C GLY A 15 5.40 -6.82 2.61
N ALA A 16 5.29 -5.59 2.11
CA ALA A 16 6.17 -4.46 2.46
C ALA A 16 6.18 -4.05 3.95
N GLY A 17 5.23 -4.56 4.75
CA GLY A 17 4.89 -4.04 6.07
C GLY A 17 3.53 -3.32 6.11
N THR A 18 2.61 -3.66 5.20
CA THR A 18 1.23 -3.13 5.15
C THR A 18 0.53 -3.22 6.52
N SER A 19 0.63 -4.38 7.19
CA SER A 19 0.13 -4.52 8.57
C SER A 19 0.78 -3.56 9.58
N THR A 20 2.07 -3.26 9.43
CA THR A 20 2.77 -2.27 10.28
C THR A 20 2.27 -0.85 10.00
N VAL A 21 1.99 -0.53 8.74
CA VAL A 21 1.42 0.77 8.34
C VAL A 21 0.03 0.93 8.92
N LYS A 22 -0.85 -0.05 8.71
CA LYS A 22 -2.22 -0.05 9.24
C LYS A 22 -2.23 0.18 10.75
N VAL A 23 -1.44 -0.57 11.50
CA VAL A 23 -1.32 -0.41 12.96
C VAL A 23 -0.81 0.98 13.36
N ALA A 24 0.19 1.52 12.65
CA ALA A 24 0.70 2.86 12.95
C ALA A 24 -0.39 3.94 12.72
N PHE A 25 -1.12 3.88 11.61
CA PHE A 25 -2.21 4.80 11.33
C PHE A 25 -3.38 4.63 12.31
N GLU A 26 -3.75 3.39 12.66
CA GLU A 26 -4.76 3.12 13.69
C GLU A 26 -4.38 3.76 15.03
N HIS A 27 -3.12 3.65 15.46
CA HIS A 27 -2.68 4.30 16.69
C HIS A 27 -2.69 5.83 16.61
N ILE A 28 -2.37 6.41 15.44
CA ILE A 28 -2.42 7.86 15.24
C ILE A 28 -3.88 8.32 15.27
N PHE A 29 -4.76 7.67 14.51
CA PHE A 29 -6.18 8.02 14.47
C PHE A 29 -6.82 7.90 15.84
N TYR A 30 -6.47 6.87 16.61
CA TYR A 30 -6.93 6.73 17.99
C TYR A 30 -6.44 7.88 18.89
N ARG A 31 -5.15 8.25 18.83
CA ARG A 31 -4.57 9.32 19.66
C ARG A 31 -5.11 10.70 19.33
N GLU A 32 -5.29 10.97 18.03
CA GLU A 32 -5.72 12.26 17.52
C GLU A 32 -7.26 12.37 17.40
N GLY A 33 -8.00 11.30 17.77
CA GLY A 33 -9.46 11.28 17.73
C GLY A 33 -10.05 11.38 16.32
N VAL A 34 -9.35 10.83 15.32
CA VAL A 34 -9.71 10.94 13.89
C VAL A 34 -10.68 9.84 13.49
N ASN A 35 -11.83 10.22 12.92
CA ASN A 35 -12.76 9.28 12.31
C ASN A 35 -12.44 9.05 10.83
N ALA A 36 -11.63 8.04 10.52
CA ALA A 36 -11.20 7.75 9.16
C ALA A 36 -12.14 6.76 8.43
N ALA A 37 -12.52 7.08 7.19
CA ALA A 37 -13.04 6.09 6.25
C ALA A 37 -11.88 5.21 5.76
N VAL A 38 -11.85 3.93 6.15
CA VAL A 38 -10.82 2.98 5.70
C VAL A 38 -11.28 2.27 4.43
N LEU A 39 -10.40 2.26 3.42
CA LEU A 39 -10.60 1.64 2.12
C LEU A 39 -9.43 0.71 1.77
N GLU A 40 -9.73 -0.56 1.57
CA GLU A 40 -8.74 -1.56 1.16
C GLU A 40 -8.68 -1.64 -0.37
N GLY A 41 -7.48 -1.70 -0.93
CA GLY A 41 -7.29 -1.72 -2.38
C GLY A 41 -7.87 -2.96 -3.05
N ASP A 42 -7.89 -4.09 -2.33
CA ASP A 42 -8.39 -5.36 -2.83
C ASP A 42 -9.91 -5.32 -3.10
N SER A 43 -10.62 -4.35 -2.50
CA SER A 43 -12.01 -4.01 -2.83
C SER A 43 -12.22 -3.68 -4.31
N PHE A 44 -11.18 -3.22 -5.00
CA PHE A 44 -11.24 -2.82 -6.40
C PHE A 44 -10.66 -3.88 -7.36
N HIS A 45 -10.40 -5.10 -6.89
CA HIS A 45 -10.13 -6.19 -7.82
C HIS A 45 -11.33 -6.43 -8.75
N ARG A 46 -11.07 -6.60 -10.05
CA ARG A 46 -12.11 -6.89 -11.05
C ARG A 46 -12.67 -8.30 -10.89
N PHE A 47 -11.83 -9.23 -10.45
CA PHE A 47 -12.11 -10.66 -10.42
C PHE A 47 -12.03 -11.20 -9.01
N ASN A 48 -12.98 -12.09 -8.67
CA ASN A 48 -12.85 -12.92 -7.48
C ASN A 48 -11.76 -13.98 -7.70
N ARG A 49 -11.46 -14.79 -6.67
CA ARG A 49 -10.36 -15.76 -6.73
C ARG A 49 -10.49 -16.78 -7.85
N ALA A 50 -11.70 -17.27 -8.12
CA ALA A 50 -11.96 -18.26 -9.16
C ALA A 50 -11.88 -17.63 -10.56
N GLU A 51 -12.56 -16.49 -10.73
CA GLU A 51 -12.55 -15.71 -11.96
C GLU A 51 -11.13 -15.28 -12.36
N MET A 52 -10.31 -14.86 -11.39
CA MET A 52 -8.94 -14.44 -11.65
C MET A 52 -8.09 -15.61 -12.14
N LYS A 53 -8.29 -16.80 -11.59
CA LYS A 53 -7.56 -18.00 -12.01
C LYS A 53 -7.91 -18.36 -13.46
N GLU A 54 -9.18 -18.26 -13.83
CA GLU A 54 -9.64 -18.49 -15.20
C GLU A 54 -9.13 -17.42 -16.17
N ALA A 55 -9.25 -16.15 -15.80
CA ALA A 55 -8.79 -15.03 -16.61
C ALA A 55 -7.27 -15.11 -16.88
N VAL A 56 -6.47 -15.49 -15.88
CA VAL A 56 -5.03 -15.70 -16.04
C VAL A 56 -4.74 -16.88 -16.98
N ALA A 57 -5.51 -17.96 -16.90
CA ALA A 57 -5.34 -19.11 -17.79
C ALA A 57 -5.67 -18.77 -19.26
N ILE A 58 -6.67 -17.92 -19.50
CA ILE A 58 -7.02 -17.42 -20.84
C ILE A 58 -5.94 -16.47 -21.35
N ALA A 59 -5.60 -15.43 -20.56
CA ALA A 59 -4.59 -14.44 -20.93
C ALA A 59 -3.22 -15.08 -21.23
N HIS A 60 -2.88 -16.14 -20.51
CA HIS A 60 -1.67 -16.91 -20.76
C HIS A 60 -1.66 -17.58 -22.15
N LYS A 61 -2.79 -18.11 -22.62
CA LYS A 61 -2.89 -18.69 -23.98
C LYS A 61 -2.70 -17.63 -25.06
N ASP A 62 -3.21 -16.43 -24.81
CA ASP A 62 -3.14 -15.31 -25.75
C ASP A 62 -1.83 -14.51 -25.63
N CYS A 63 -0.87 -14.95 -24.80
CA CYS A 63 0.39 -14.26 -24.51
C CYS A 63 0.20 -12.82 -24.01
N VAL A 64 -0.89 -12.59 -23.27
CA VAL A 64 -1.27 -11.30 -22.72
C VAL A 64 -0.87 -11.23 -21.24
N PRO A 65 -0.15 -10.17 -20.79
CA PRO A 65 0.11 -9.98 -19.37
C PRO A 65 -1.19 -9.69 -18.62
N LEU A 66 -1.47 -10.48 -17.59
CA LEU A 66 -2.56 -10.28 -16.66
C LEU A 66 -2.10 -10.60 -15.23
N SER A 67 -2.14 -9.59 -14.38
CA SER A 67 -1.91 -9.75 -12.96
C SER A 67 -2.67 -8.71 -12.13
N HIS A 68 -2.74 -8.94 -10.81
CA HIS A 68 -3.29 -7.96 -9.86
C HIS A 68 -2.53 -6.62 -9.86
N PHE A 69 -1.34 -6.53 -10.47
CA PHE A 69 -0.63 -5.26 -10.59
C PHE A 69 -1.16 -4.38 -11.72
N GLY A 70 -1.72 -4.99 -12.77
CA GLY A 70 -2.14 -4.29 -13.98
C GLY A 70 -3.59 -3.79 -13.91
N PRO A 71 -3.95 -2.82 -14.78
CA PRO A 71 -5.29 -2.24 -14.82
C PRO A 71 -6.37 -3.27 -15.20
N ARG A 72 -6.03 -4.32 -15.96
CA ARG A 72 -6.99 -5.33 -16.42
C ARG A 72 -7.63 -6.14 -15.29
N ALA A 73 -6.90 -6.37 -14.20
CA ALA A 73 -7.40 -7.10 -13.05
C ALA A 73 -8.02 -6.19 -11.98
N ASN A 74 -8.17 -4.88 -12.26
CA ASN A 74 -8.60 -3.89 -11.30
C ASN A 74 -9.69 -2.96 -11.88
N LEU A 75 -10.47 -2.38 -10.98
CA LEU A 75 -11.52 -1.39 -11.22
C LEU A 75 -10.95 0.01 -10.93
N LEU A 76 -9.95 0.43 -11.72
CA LEU A 76 -9.19 1.65 -11.45
C LEU A 76 -9.97 2.95 -11.74
N GLU A 77 -10.88 2.92 -12.71
CA GLU A 77 -11.78 4.05 -13.01
C GLU A 77 -12.77 4.26 -11.84
N GLU A 78 -13.26 3.17 -11.26
CA GLU A 78 -14.12 3.19 -10.09
C GLU A 78 -13.37 3.65 -8.83
N LEU A 79 -12.09 3.27 -8.69
CA LEU A 79 -11.21 3.76 -7.62
C LEU A 79 -11.00 5.27 -7.74
N GLU A 80 -10.67 5.77 -8.92
CA GLU A 80 -10.52 7.22 -9.16
C GLU A 80 -11.83 7.97 -8.92
N SER A 81 -12.95 7.43 -9.40
CA SER A 81 -14.28 8.01 -9.17
C SER A 81 -14.59 8.09 -7.67
N LEU A 82 -14.21 7.09 -6.88
CA LEU A 82 -14.37 7.16 -5.43
C LEU A 82 -13.53 8.28 -4.82
N PHE A 83 -12.26 8.40 -5.20
CA PHE A 83 -11.37 9.42 -4.65
C PHE A 83 -11.87 10.83 -5.00
N HIS A 84 -12.30 11.02 -6.25
CA HIS A 84 -12.96 12.24 -6.69
C HIS A 84 -14.21 12.55 -5.84
N ASN A 85 -15.14 11.60 -5.74
CA ASN A 85 -16.39 11.81 -5.02
C ASN A 85 -16.16 12.06 -3.52
N TYR A 86 -15.23 11.34 -2.90
CA TYR A 86 -14.89 11.58 -1.51
C TYR A 86 -14.29 12.98 -1.33
N GLY A 87 -13.40 13.41 -2.23
CA GLY A 87 -12.86 14.77 -2.21
C GLY A 87 -13.94 15.86 -2.29
N GLU A 88 -14.97 15.68 -3.10
CA GLU A 88 -16.03 16.67 -3.29
C GLU A 88 -17.11 16.64 -2.20
N THR A 89 -17.54 15.45 -1.78
CA THR A 89 -18.73 15.29 -0.93
C THR A 89 -18.51 14.47 0.34
N GLY A 90 -17.33 13.89 0.55
CA GLY A 90 -17.05 13.00 1.67
C GLY A 90 -17.79 11.67 1.60
N THR A 91 -18.32 11.30 0.44
CA THR A 91 -19.11 10.08 0.23
C THR A 91 -18.46 9.17 -0.80
N GLY A 92 -18.80 7.89 -0.76
CA GLY A 92 -18.28 6.88 -1.68
C GLY A 92 -18.84 5.51 -1.35
N LYS A 93 -18.44 4.50 -2.13
CA LYS A 93 -18.87 3.12 -1.92
C LYS A 93 -17.67 2.21 -1.75
N ARG A 94 -17.75 1.28 -0.82
CA ARG A 94 -16.74 0.24 -0.63
C ARG A 94 -17.38 -1.14 -0.62
N ARG A 95 -16.56 -2.17 -0.77
CA ARG A 95 -16.89 -3.56 -0.49
C ARG A 95 -15.65 -4.20 0.13
N TYR A 96 -15.74 -5.42 0.62
CA TYR A 96 -14.60 -6.15 1.13
C TYR A 96 -14.26 -7.32 0.22
N TYR A 97 -12.96 -7.61 0.08
CA TYR A 97 -12.48 -8.85 -0.48
C TYR A 97 -12.15 -9.80 0.66
N LEU A 98 -12.83 -10.94 0.72
CA LEU A 98 -12.74 -11.85 1.87
C LEU A 98 -11.54 -12.77 1.68
N HIS A 99 -10.47 -12.62 2.48
CA HIS A 99 -9.23 -13.36 2.28
C HIS A 99 -9.28 -14.80 2.80
N ASN A 100 -9.91 -14.97 3.96
CA ASN A 100 -9.91 -16.21 4.75
C ASN A 100 -11.31 -16.56 5.25
N LYS A 101 -11.44 -17.70 5.94
CA LYS A 101 -12.72 -18.21 6.43
C LYS A 101 -13.30 -17.35 7.56
N GLU A 102 -12.45 -16.72 8.36
CA GLU A 102 -12.87 -15.88 9.50
C GLU A 102 -13.54 -14.61 9.01
N GLU A 103 -12.96 -13.95 7.99
CA GLU A 103 -13.55 -12.80 7.32
C GLU A 103 -14.83 -13.17 6.58
N ALA A 104 -14.89 -14.36 5.98
CA ALA A 104 -16.03 -14.77 5.15
C ALA A 104 -17.23 -15.31 5.95
N ALA A 105 -17.00 -15.84 7.16
CA ALA A 105 -18.04 -16.44 8.00
C ALA A 105 -19.18 -15.47 8.36
N PRO A 106 -18.95 -14.20 8.76
CA PRO A 106 -20.01 -13.23 9.03
C PRO A 106 -20.94 -12.97 7.83
N TRP A 107 -20.43 -13.16 6.61
CA TRP A 107 -21.16 -12.94 5.36
C TRP A 107 -21.80 -14.20 4.79
N ASN A 108 -21.55 -15.36 5.40
CA ASN A 108 -21.93 -16.68 4.88
C ASN A 108 -21.47 -16.87 3.41
N GLN A 109 -20.23 -16.45 3.12
CA GLN A 109 -19.60 -16.55 1.80
C GLN A 109 -18.33 -17.41 1.87
N GLU A 110 -17.78 -17.74 0.69
CA GLU A 110 -16.51 -18.45 0.58
C GLU A 110 -15.31 -17.48 0.54
N PRO A 111 -14.14 -17.86 1.06
CA PRO A 111 -12.94 -17.05 0.92
C PRO A 111 -12.57 -16.82 -0.55
N GLY A 112 -12.26 -15.57 -0.87
CA GLY A 112 -11.89 -15.11 -2.20
C GLY A 112 -13.04 -14.49 -2.99
N THR A 113 -14.17 -14.21 -2.36
CA THR A 113 -15.32 -13.48 -2.93
C THR A 113 -15.35 -12.02 -2.45
N PHE A 114 -16.27 -11.25 -3.04
CA PHE A 114 -16.54 -9.88 -2.63
C PHE A 114 -17.86 -9.78 -1.88
N THR A 115 -17.91 -8.93 -0.86
CA THR A 115 -19.18 -8.48 -0.29
C THR A 115 -19.91 -7.57 -1.28
N PRO A 116 -21.21 -7.33 -1.08
CA PRO A 116 -21.92 -6.26 -1.77
C PRO A 116 -21.27 -4.88 -1.50
N TRP A 117 -21.49 -3.94 -2.42
CA TRP A 117 -21.12 -2.55 -2.21
C TRP A 117 -21.99 -1.91 -1.12
N GLU A 118 -21.35 -1.25 -0.16
CA GLU A 118 -21.94 -0.45 0.90
C GLU A 118 -21.43 1.00 0.80
N ASP A 119 -22.19 1.94 1.34
CA ASP A 119 -21.75 3.33 1.43
C ASP A 119 -20.65 3.47 2.49
N LEU A 120 -19.72 4.41 2.26
CA LEU A 120 -18.71 4.77 3.26
C LEU A 120 -19.37 5.35 4.52
N PRO A 121 -18.72 5.22 5.70
CA PRO A 121 -19.21 5.87 6.91
C PRO A 121 -19.39 7.38 6.74
N GLU A 122 -20.48 7.90 7.26
CA GLU A 122 -20.74 9.34 7.30
C GLU A 122 -19.87 10.05 8.36
N ASN A 123 -19.76 11.38 8.24
CA ASN A 123 -19.06 12.24 9.20
C ASN A 123 -17.60 11.85 9.45
N THR A 124 -16.91 11.45 8.37
CA THR A 124 -15.49 11.11 8.38
C THR A 124 -14.62 12.35 8.26
N ASP A 125 -13.46 12.32 8.91
CA ASP A 125 -12.47 13.40 8.88
C ASP A 125 -11.54 13.28 7.67
N LEU A 126 -11.28 12.05 7.21
CA LEU A 126 -10.42 11.74 6.07
C LEU A 126 -10.71 10.35 5.50
N LEU A 127 -10.30 10.15 4.24
CA LEU A 127 -10.24 8.83 3.61
C LEU A 127 -8.83 8.29 3.75
N PHE A 128 -8.71 7.06 4.26
CA PHE A 128 -7.47 6.31 4.34
C PHE A 128 -7.54 5.12 3.41
N TYR A 129 -6.75 5.15 2.34
CA TYR A 129 -6.61 4.05 1.39
C TYR A 129 -5.31 3.27 1.65
N GLU A 130 -5.41 1.94 1.61
CA GLU A 130 -4.25 1.04 1.61
C GLU A 130 -4.36 0.02 0.48
N GLY A 131 -3.40 0.00 -0.44
CA GLY A 131 -3.42 -0.98 -1.53
C GLY A 131 -2.26 -0.86 -2.52
N LEU A 132 -2.41 -1.50 -3.67
CA LEU A 132 -1.38 -1.51 -4.72
C LEU A 132 -1.43 -0.27 -5.64
N HIS A 133 -2.53 0.50 -5.64
CA HIS A 133 -2.84 1.48 -6.70
C HIS A 133 -3.18 2.89 -6.19
N GLY A 134 -2.81 3.22 -4.96
CA GLY A 134 -3.12 4.52 -4.34
C GLY A 134 -2.51 5.73 -5.06
N GLY A 135 -1.51 5.52 -5.91
CA GLY A 135 -0.86 6.56 -6.72
C GLY A 135 -0.79 6.22 -8.20
N VAL A 136 -1.71 5.37 -8.69
CA VAL A 136 -1.70 4.89 -10.08
C VAL A 136 -2.05 6.01 -11.05
N VAL A 137 -1.31 6.03 -12.16
CA VAL A 137 -1.61 6.87 -13.33
C VAL A 137 -1.40 6.01 -14.57
N CYS A 138 -2.43 5.85 -15.37
CA CYS A 138 -2.41 5.19 -16.68
C CYS A 138 -3.30 5.99 -17.67
N GLU A 139 -3.49 5.50 -18.89
CA GLU A 139 -4.05 6.28 -20.01
C GLU A 139 -5.29 7.11 -19.65
N ASN A 140 -6.30 6.50 -19.02
CA ASN A 140 -7.57 7.16 -18.70
C ASN A 140 -7.79 7.40 -17.20
N VAL A 141 -6.79 7.09 -16.36
CA VAL A 141 -6.96 7.12 -14.89
C VAL A 141 -5.79 7.83 -14.24
N ASN A 142 -6.08 8.78 -13.36
CA ASN A 142 -5.08 9.45 -12.53
C ASN A 142 -5.59 9.56 -11.08
N VAL A 143 -5.45 8.48 -10.32
CA VAL A 143 -5.82 8.44 -8.89
C VAL A 143 -4.96 9.42 -8.08
N ALA A 144 -3.68 9.55 -8.44
CA ALA A 144 -2.71 10.35 -7.69
C ALA A 144 -3.08 11.84 -7.57
N GLN A 145 -3.85 12.40 -8.51
CA GLN A 145 -4.23 13.82 -8.46
C GLN A 145 -5.20 14.18 -7.33
N TRP A 146 -5.89 13.18 -6.77
CA TRP A 146 -6.89 13.34 -5.72
C TRP A 146 -6.32 13.14 -4.32
N VAL A 147 -5.05 12.73 -4.19
CA VAL A 147 -4.43 12.35 -2.93
C VAL A 147 -3.68 13.54 -2.32
N ASP A 148 -3.95 13.83 -1.04
CA ASP A 148 -3.30 14.89 -0.27
C ASP A 148 -1.98 14.46 0.38
N LEU A 149 -1.85 13.17 0.69
CA LEU A 149 -0.61 12.54 1.16
C LEU A 149 -0.47 11.14 0.55
N LEU A 150 0.46 10.99 -0.39
CA LEU A 150 0.75 9.72 -1.04
C LEU A 150 2.02 9.09 -0.44
N VAL A 151 1.87 7.95 0.21
CA VAL A 151 2.98 7.22 0.84
C VAL A 151 3.27 5.94 0.06
N GLY A 152 4.53 5.75 -0.34
CA GLY A 152 5.01 4.49 -0.88
C GLY A 152 5.58 3.61 0.22
N VAL A 153 5.13 2.37 0.36
CA VAL A 153 5.72 1.39 1.30
C VAL A 153 6.10 0.14 0.52
N VAL A 154 7.40 -0.11 0.40
CA VAL A 154 7.91 -1.08 -0.58
C VAL A 154 9.14 -1.80 -0.05
N PRO A 155 9.26 -3.12 -0.16
CA PRO A 155 10.53 -3.80 0.07
C PRO A 155 11.43 -3.65 -1.17
N ILE A 156 12.72 -3.95 -1.07
CA ILE A 156 13.49 -4.19 -2.30
C ILE A 156 12.89 -5.38 -3.07
N VAL A 157 13.04 -5.37 -4.39
CA VAL A 157 12.47 -6.39 -5.30
C VAL A 157 12.79 -7.82 -4.83
N ASN A 158 14.04 -8.06 -4.41
CA ASN A 158 14.46 -9.37 -3.90
C ASN A 158 13.66 -9.80 -2.68
N LEU A 159 13.43 -8.91 -1.71
CA LEU A 159 12.63 -9.20 -0.53
C LEU A 159 11.15 -9.41 -0.89
N GLU A 160 10.61 -8.66 -1.84
CA GLU A 160 9.24 -8.88 -2.34
C GLU A 160 9.07 -10.30 -2.87
N TRP A 161 10.05 -10.79 -3.65
CA TRP A 161 10.03 -12.13 -4.21
C TRP A 161 10.18 -13.20 -3.14
N ILE A 162 11.11 -13.04 -2.19
CA ILE A 162 11.25 -13.95 -1.05
C ILE A 162 9.91 -14.09 -0.31
N GLN A 163 9.27 -12.96 0.02
CA GLN A 163 7.96 -12.97 0.68
C GLN A 163 6.86 -13.62 -0.16
N LYS A 164 6.89 -13.43 -1.48
CA LYS A 164 5.91 -14.04 -2.38
C LYS A 164 6.12 -15.57 -2.45
N ILE A 165 7.35 -16.02 -2.59
CA ILE A 165 7.72 -17.44 -2.64
C ILE A 165 7.30 -18.14 -1.34
N HIS A 166 7.63 -17.55 -0.19
CA HIS A 166 7.25 -18.09 1.11
C HIS A 166 5.74 -18.20 1.29
N ARG A 167 4.98 -17.16 0.94
CA ARG A 167 3.51 -17.21 1.01
C ARG A 167 2.91 -18.30 0.11
N ASP A 168 3.42 -18.44 -1.10
CA ASP A 168 2.87 -19.38 -2.09
C ASP A 168 3.31 -20.83 -1.83
N THR A 169 4.50 -21.06 -1.29
CA THR A 169 4.98 -22.40 -0.92
C THR A 169 4.35 -22.89 0.39
N ALA A 170 4.34 -22.06 1.45
CA ALA A 170 3.81 -22.44 2.75
C ALA A 170 2.28 -22.61 2.76
N ALA A 171 1.54 -21.76 2.04
CA ALA A 171 0.07 -21.81 2.06
C ALA A 171 -0.54 -22.67 0.94
N ARG A 172 0.20 -22.98 -0.14
CA ARG A 172 -0.39 -23.55 -1.37
C ARG A 172 0.40 -24.69 -2.03
N GLY A 173 1.57 -25.07 -1.51
CA GLY A 173 2.30 -26.27 -1.95
C GLY A 173 2.82 -26.22 -3.40
N TYR A 174 3.01 -25.03 -3.97
CA TYR A 174 3.52 -24.89 -5.33
C TYR A 174 5.00 -25.28 -5.45
N SER A 175 5.39 -25.79 -6.63
CA SER A 175 6.80 -26.00 -6.97
C SER A 175 7.53 -24.66 -7.16
N ALA A 176 8.83 -24.64 -6.89
CA ALA A 176 9.67 -23.43 -7.07
C ALA A 176 9.61 -22.88 -8.52
N GLU A 177 9.48 -23.76 -9.50
CA GLU A 177 9.33 -23.41 -10.92
C GLU A 177 8.01 -22.68 -11.19
N ALA A 178 6.89 -23.17 -10.64
CA ALA A 178 5.58 -22.53 -10.80
C ALA A 178 5.53 -21.12 -10.17
N VAL A 179 6.27 -20.92 -9.06
CA VAL A 179 6.39 -19.61 -8.44
C VAL A 179 7.25 -18.67 -9.29
N THR A 180 8.34 -19.17 -9.88
CA THR A 180 9.20 -18.39 -10.78
C THR A 180 8.43 -17.88 -11.98
N ASP A 181 7.67 -18.76 -12.62
CA ASP A 181 6.78 -18.42 -13.74
C ASP A 181 5.77 -17.34 -13.36
N THR A 182 5.18 -17.46 -12.16
CA THR A 182 4.22 -16.48 -11.65
C THR A 182 4.87 -15.12 -11.41
N ILE A 183 6.11 -15.08 -10.92
CA ILE A 183 6.85 -13.81 -10.72
C ILE A 183 7.13 -13.16 -12.08
N LEU A 184 7.66 -13.91 -13.05
CA LEU A 184 7.98 -13.39 -14.39
C LEU A 184 6.75 -12.80 -15.10
N ARG A 185 5.61 -13.49 -15.02
CA ARG A 185 4.34 -13.01 -15.62
C ARG A 185 3.86 -11.68 -15.04
N ARG A 186 4.22 -11.37 -13.80
CA ARG A 186 3.83 -10.13 -13.11
C ARG A 186 4.80 -8.98 -13.37
N MET A 187 6.03 -9.26 -13.83
CA MET A 187 7.08 -8.23 -13.97
C MET A 187 6.69 -7.12 -14.95
N HIS A 188 5.98 -7.46 -16.02
CA HIS A 188 5.48 -6.47 -16.95
C HIS A 188 4.61 -5.43 -16.22
N ASP A 189 3.56 -5.87 -15.53
CA ASP A 189 2.65 -4.96 -14.84
C ASP A 189 3.32 -4.26 -13.65
N TYR A 190 4.25 -4.94 -12.97
CA TYR A 190 5.00 -4.36 -11.87
C TYR A 190 5.78 -3.10 -12.31
N VAL A 191 6.54 -3.22 -13.42
CA VAL A 191 7.35 -2.12 -13.95
C VAL A 191 6.49 -0.99 -14.54
N HIS A 192 5.36 -1.33 -15.17
CA HIS A 192 4.52 -0.33 -15.85
C HIS A 192 3.51 0.36 -14.93
N TYR A 193 3.05 -0.30 -13.86
CA TYR A 193 1.94 0.20 -13.04
C TYR A 193 2.26 0.31 -11.54
N ILE A 194 3.22 -0.43 -11.00
CA ILE A 194 3.58 -0.35 -9.57
C ILE A 194 4.75 0.61 -9.37
N THR A 195 5.90 0.35 -9.98
CA THR A 195 7.11 1.16 -9.74
C THR A 195 6.95 2.65 -10.03
N PRO A 196 6.20 3.11 -11.06
CA PRO A 196 6.04 4.54 -11.31
C PRO A 196 5.31 5.29 -10.19
N GLN A 197 4.51 4.60 -9.37
CA GLN A 197 3.80 5.23 -8.25
C GLN A 197 4.77 5.77 -7.18
N PHE A 198 5.89 5.09 -6.96
CA PHE A 198 6.93 5.53 -6.01
C PHE A 198 7.69 6.78 -6.49
N SER A 199 7.56 7.15 -7.76
CA SER A 199 8.01 8.42 -8.31
C SER A 199 6.98 9.54 -8.12
N ARG A 200 5.78 9.24 -7.59
CA ARG A 200 4.69 10.19 -7.31
C ARG A 200 4.40 10.38 -5.82
N SER A 201 4.76 9.42 -4.99
CA SER A 201 4.67 9.52 -3.52
C SER A 201 5.47 10.67 -2.92
N ASP A 202 4.90 11.28 -1.90
CA ASP A 202 5.53 12.31 -1.07
C ASP A 202 6.61 11.71 -0.18
N ILE A 203 6.36 10.50 0.34
CA ILE A 203 7.28 9.79 1.22
C ILE A 203 7.36 8.33 0.79
N ASN A 204 8.57 7.80 0.66
CA ASN A 204 8.81 6.37 0.43
C ASN A 204 9.48 5.75 1.66
N PHE A 205 8.90 4.67 2.16
CA PHE A 205 9.47 3.75 3.14
C PHE A 205 9.92 2.50 2.39
N GLN A 206 11.23 2.39 2.15
CA GLN A 206 11.80 1.25 1.47
C GLN A 206 12.49 0.29 2.44
N ARG A 207 11.99 -0.94 2.57
CA ARG A 207 12.61 -1.96 3.43
C ARG A 207 13.75 -2.67 2.70
N VAL A 208 14.94 -2.65 3.29
CA VAL A 208 16.19 -3.16 2.71
C VAL A 208 16.83 -4.16 3.68
N PRO A 209 16.78 -5.48 3.40
CA PRO A 209 17.54 -6.47 4.16
C PRO A 209 19.04 -6.23 4.10
N THR A 210 19.73 -6.50 5.19
CA THR A 210 21.20 -6.48 5.30
C THR A 210 21.82 -7.89 5.29
N VAL A 211 21.01 -8.90 4.98
CA VAL A 211 21.41 -10.28 4.75
C VAL A 211 21.48 -10.61 3.26
N ASP A 212 22.07 -11.76 2.92
CA ASP A 212 22.18 -12.19 1.53
C ASP A 212 20.80 -12.51 0.93
N THR A 213 20.37 -11.65 0.01
CA THR A 213 19.14 -11.81 -0.78
C THR A 213 19.44 -11.93 -2.27
N SER A 214 20.69 -12.22 -2.64
CA SER A 214 21.16 -12.26 -4.03
C SER A 214 20.42 -13.27 -4.90
N ASN A 215 20.02 -14.42 -4.32
CA ASN A 215 19.15 -15.40 -4.95
C ASN A 215 17.87 -15.62 -4.12
N PRO A 216 16.78 -14.89 -4.42
CA PRO A 216 15.54 -14.98 -3.66
C PRO A 216 14.81 -16.33 -3.79
N PHE A 217 15.12 -17.13 -4.80
CA PHE A 217 14.46 -18.41 -5.09
C PHE A 217 14.88 -19.56 -4.18
N ILE A 218 16.02 -19.41 -3.49
CA ILE A 218 16.55 -20.38 -2.54
C ILE A 218 16.53 -19.88 -1.09
N ALA A 219 15.93 -18.71 -0.85
CA ALA A 219 15.88 -18.10 0.46
C ALA A 219 15.06 -18.97 1.43
N ARG A 220 15.72 -19.41 2.50
CA ARG A 220 15.11 -20.31 3.50
C ARG A 220 14.11 -19.62 4.40
N ASP A 221 14.30 -18.33 4.63
CA ASP A 221 13.52 -17.53 5.56
C ASP A 221 13.30 -16.13 4.96
N ILE A 222 12.22 -15.48 5.40
CA ILE A 222 12.02 -14.06 5.11
C ILE A 222 12.90 -13.26 6.08
N PRO A 223 13.80 -12.38 5.60
CA PRO A 223 14.57 -11.51 6.48
C PRO A 223 13.68 -10.81 7.50
N THR A 224 14.07 -10.84 8.77
CA THR A 224 13.35 -10.22 9.87
C THR A 224 13.51 -8.69 9.86
N PRO A 225 12.71 -7.95 10.65
CA PRO A 225 12.91 -6.50 10.79
C PRO A 225 14.27 -6.13 11.37
N ASP A 226 14.87 -6.98 12.21
CA ASP A 226 16.19 -6.77 12.81
C ASP A 226 17.32 -6.95 11.77
N GLU A 227 17.12 -7.86 10.82
CA GLU A 227 17.99 -8.08 9.66
C GLU A 227 17.74 -7.08 8.51
N SER A 228 17.09 -5.94 8.80
CA SER A 228 16.71 -4.95 7.78
C SER A 228 16.89 -3.52 8.28
N PHE A 229 17.11 -2.62 7.32
CA PHE A 229 16.87 -1.19 7.49
C PHE A 229 15.61 -0.78 6.73
N VAL A 230 15.08 0.40 7.08
CA VAL A 230 14.08 1.11 6.30
C VAL A 230 14.64 2.45 5.87
N VAL A 231 14.69 2.68 4.56
CA VAL A 231 15.11 3.94 3.94
C VAL A 231 13.88 4.81 3.75
N ILE A 232 13.81 5.93 4.45
CA ILE A 232 12.69 6.87 4.42
C ILE A 232 13.10 8.09 3.59
N ARG A 233 12.59 8.18 2.36
CA ARG A 233 12.88 9.27 1.42
C ARG A 233 11.69 10.21 1.33
N PHE A 234 11.94 11.49 1.58
CA PHE A 234 10.96 12.56 1.41
C PHE A 234 11.18 13.24 0.04
N ARG A 235 10.12 13.40 -0.75
CA ARG A 235 10.15 14.08 -2.05
C ARG A 235 10.60 15.53 -1.88
N ASP A 236 9.93 16.24 -0.99
CA ASP A 236 10.23 17.62 -0.62
C ASP A 236 10.19 17.76 0.91
N PRO A 237 11.34 17.60 1.60
CA PRO A 237 11.40 17.72 3.05
C PRO A 237 10.99 19.10 3.58
N LYS A 238 11.11 20.16 2.77
CA LYS A 238 10.81 21.51 3.21
C LYS A 238 9.31 21.75 3.23
N SER A 239 8.59 21.30 2.21
CA SER A 239 7.13 21.44 2.16
C SER A 239 6.42 20.59 3.20
N LEU A 240 7.04 19.47 3.60
CA LEU A 240 6.57 18.57 4.65
C LEU A 240 7.07 18.92 6.07
N ASP A 241 7.82 20.02 6.21
CA ASP A 241 8.40 20.49 7.48
C ASP A 241 9.13 19.39 8.28
N VAL A 242 9.97 18.62 7.59
CA VAL A 242 10.64 17.44 8.17
C VAL A 242 11.79 17.87 9.09
N ASP A 243 11.63 17.63 10.38
CA ASP A 243 12.68 17.83 11.39
C ASP A 243 13.61 16.61 11.49
N PHE A 244 14.59 16.53 10.59
CA PHE A 244 15.60 15.46 10.64
C PHE A 244 16.40 15.42 11.96
N PRO A 245 16.87 16.54 12.54
CA PRO A 245 17.50 16.53 13.85
C PRO A 245 16.66 15.84 14.93
N ASN A 246 15.36 16.15 15.01
CA ASN A 246 14.46 15.49 15.95
C ASN A 246 14.33 13.99 15.65
N LEU A 247 14.05 13.62 14.39
CA LEU A 247 13.94 12.21 13.99
C LEU A 247 15.21 11.41 14.33
N LEU A 248 16.39 11.97 14.08
CA LEU A 248 17.68 11.35 14.43
C LEU A 248 17.86 11.19 15.94
N SER A 249 17.37 12.14 16.73
CA SER A 249 17.46 12.11 18.19
C SER A 249 16.52 11.07 18.82
N MET A 250 15.31 10.92 18.26
CA MET A 250 14.28 10.02 18.79
C MET A 250 14.49 8.58 18.30
N ILE A 251 14.91 8.40 17.05
CA ILE A 251 15.08 7.08 16.45
C ILE A 251 16.53 6.64 16.63
N HIS A 252 16.81 5.95 17.74
CA HIS A 252 18.15 5.44 18.04
C HIS A 252 18.71 4.60 16.87
N ASP A 253 20.01 4.72 16.59
CA ASP A 253 20.73 4.14 15.44
C ASP A 253 20.23 4.54 14.04
N SER A 254 19.43 5.61 13.94
CA SER A 254 19.13 6.18 12.62
C SER A 254 20.27 7.08 12.12
N PHE A 255 20.38 7.22 10.81
CA PHE A 255 21.38 8.08 10.18
C PHE A 255 20.90 8.64 8.85
N MET A 256 21.53 9.72 8.38
CA MET A 256 21.21 10.32 7.09
C MET A 256 22.05 9.69 5.97
N SER A 257 21.39 9.17 4.93
CA SER A 257 22.07 8.67 3.73
C SER A 257 22.14 9.71 2.61
N ARG A 258 21.16 10.63 2.57
CA ARG A 258 21.11 11.79 1.65
C ARG A 258 20.42 12.97 2.35
N ARG A 259 20.50 14.17 1.76
CA ARG A 259 19.88 15.40 2.31
C ARG A 259 18.38 15.29 2.59
N ASN A 260 17.67 14.41 1.88
CA ASN A 260 16.23 14.20 2.01
C ASN A 260 15.90 12.75 2.41
N THR A 261 16.83 12.04 3.03
CA THR A 261 16.67 10.60 3.32
C THR A 261 17.32 10.21 4.63
N ILE A 262 16.50 9.67 5.52
CA ILE A 262 16.92 9.04 6.77
C ILE A 262 16.82 7.51 6.63
N VAL A 263 17.74 6.80 7.25
CA VAL A 263 17.75 5.34 7.34
C VAL A 263 17.50 4.98 8.80
N VAL A 264 16.55 4.08 9.04
CA VAL A 264 16.15 3.65 10.39
C VAL A 264 16.23 2.13 10.53
N PRO A 265 16.56 1.58 11.71
CA PRO A 265 16.49 0.14 11.95
C PRO A 265 15.10 -0.41 11.64
N GLY A 266 15.01 -1.59 11.00
CA GLY A 266 13.73 -2.14 10.56
C GLY A 266 12.76 -2.44 11.69
N GLY A 267 13.26 -2.84 12.86
CA GLY A 267 12.46 -2.97 14.08
C GLY A 267 11.81 -1.67 14.59
N LYS A 268 12.27 -0.50 14.12
CA LYS A 268 11.75 0.84 14.49
C LYS A 268 10.84 1.44 13.41
N MET A 269 10.45 0.69 12.38
CA MET A 269 9.62 1.18 11.28
C MET A 269 8.30 1.79 11.76
N GLY A 270 7.55 1.08 12.62
CA GLY A 270 6.27 1.59 13.15
C GLY A 270 6.44 2.89 13.94
N PHE A 271 7.45 2.95 14.82
CA PHE A 271 7.76 4.16 15.58
C PHE A 271 8.15 5.34 14.67
N ALA A 272 8.98 5.08 13.66
CA ALA A 272 9.36 6.09 12.67
C ALA A 272 8.14 6.61 11.88
N MET A 273 7.20 5.72 11.52
CA MET A 273 5.95 6.10 10.85
C MET A 273 5.10 7.01 11.74
N GLU A 274 4.96 6.70 13.02
CA GLU A 274 4.21 7.56 13.95
C GLU A 274 4.82 8.97 14.06
N LEU A 275 6.15 9.07 14.22
CA LEU A 275 6.83 10.36 14.30
C LEU A 275 6.72 11.18 13.01
N VAL A 276 6.73 10.51 11.85
CA VAL A 276 6.63 11.17 10.55
C VAL A 276 5.19 11.57 10.23
N PHE A 277 4.20 10.71 10.47
CA PHE A 277 2.83 10.93 10.02
C PHE A 277 1.97 11.72 10.99
N ALA A 278 2.19 11.63 12.31
CA ALA A 278 1.40 12.38 13.28
C ALA A 278 1.34 13.90 12.97
N PRO A 279 2.47 14.62 12.80
CA PRO A 279 2.42 16.05 12.49
C PRO A 279 1.81 16.36 11.12
N LEU A 280 1.96 15.45 10.14
CA LEU A 280 1.38 15.62 8.80
C LEU A 280 -0.14 15.49 8.82
N ILE A 281 -0.66 14.49 9.55
CA ILE A 281 -2.10 14.30 9.74
C ILE A 281 -2.69 15.47 10.52
N GLU A 282 -2.03 15.91 11.60
CA GLU A 282 -2.45 17.10 12.34
C GLU A 282 -2.53 18.34 11.44
N SER A 283 -1.54 18.54 10.56
CA SER A 283 -1.55 19.64 9.60
C SER A 283 -2.70 19.53 8.59
N LEU A 284 -3.02 18.33 8.10
CA LEU A 284 -4.14 18.10 7.18
C LEU A 284 -5.48 18.42 7.87
N LEU A 285 -5.67 17.97 9.10
CA LEU A 285 -6.89 18.24 9.88
C LEU A 285 -7.05 19.72 10.21
N LYS A 286 -5.96 20.43 10.53
CA LYS A 286 -5.99 21.89 10.72
C LYS A 286 -6.42 22.63 9.45
N LYS A 287 -5.91 22.22 8.27
CA LYS A 287 -6.33 22.80 6.98
C LYS A 287 -7.81 22.55 6.71
N ARG A 288 -8.31 21.36 7.03
CA ARG A 288 -9.73 21.04 6.96
C ARG A 288 -10.57 21.92 7.87
N GLN A 289 -10.17 22.06 9.14
CA GLN A 289 -10.90 22.90 10.09
C GLN A 289 -10.97 24.37 9.66
N ALA A 290 -9.97 24.87 8.93
CA ALA A 290 -9.98 26.21 8.37
C ALA A 290 -10.85 26.36 7.09
N ALA A 291 -11.21 25.24 6.45
CA ALA A 291 -11.99 25.22 5.22
C ALA A 291 -13.50 24.96 5.43
N ILE A 292 -13.88 24.46 6.61
CA ILE A 292 -15.27 24.24 7.06
C ILE A 292 -15.76 25.50 7.77
#